data_AF-A0A9D6XQM2-F1
#
_entry.id   AF-A0A9D6XQM2-F1
#
_cell.length_a   1.000
_cell.length_b   1.000
_cell.length_c   1.000
_cell.angle_alpha   90.00
_cell.angle_beta   90.00
_cell.angle_gamma   90.00
#
_symmetry.space_group_name_H-M   'P 1'
#
loop_
_entity.id
_entity.type
_entity.pdbx_description
1 polymer ?
#
loop_
_entity_poly.entity_id
_entity_poly.type
_entity_poly.pdbx_seq_one_letter_code
_entity_poly.pdbx_strand_id
1 'polypeptide(L)'
;MNLFGKKGRDDTFVRMIQVAQEDRTVGDLLRSVLGLAPEKRSAALINMAATLEKRGAPRHFIEALEVLKEDGAAEKALELLK
;
A
#
# COMPACT_ATOMS: atom_id res chain seq x y z
N MET A 1 0.67 -26.39 10.96
CA MET A 1 -0.13 -25.47 10.12
C MET A 1 0.77 -24.28 9.78
N ASN A 2 1.35 -24.25 8.58
CA ASN A 2 2.30 -23.22 8.16
C ASN A 2 1.53 -21.97 7.72
N LEU A 3 1.45 -20.95 8.58
CA LEU A 3 0.69 -19.72 8.32
C LEU A 3 1.50 -18.62 7.61
N PHE A 4 2.78 -18.87 7.30
CA PHE A 4 3.68 -17.81 6.85
C PHE A 4 4.68 -18.29 5.80
N GLY A 5 4.23 -18.39 4.55
CA GLY A 5 5.09 -18.09 3.39
C GLY A 5 5.36 -16.58 3.25
N LYS A 6 5.55 -15.87 4.38
CA LYS A 6 5.23 -14.44 4.57
C LYS A 6 6.42 -13.47 4.67
N LYS A 7 7.68 -13.92 4.58
CA LYS A 7 8.82 -12.99 4.73
C LYS A 7 8.86 -11.88 3.68
N GLY A 8 8.57 -12.18 2.41
CA GLY A 8 8.67 -11.18 1.34
C GLY A 8 7.57 -10.13 1.33
N ARG A 9 6.34 -10.48 1.77
CA ARG A 9 5.20 -9.54 1.77
C ARG A 9 5.30 -8.50 2.90
N ASP A 10 5.75 -8.94 4.07
CA ASP A 10 5.93 -8.06 5.23
C ASP A 10 7.06 -7.03 4.97
N ASP A 11 8.18 -7.46 4.38
CA ASP A 11 9.28 -6.56 4.01
C ASP A 11 8.87 -5.51 2.96
N THR A 12 8.00 -5.91 2.03
CA THR A 12 7.54 -5.02 0.96
C THR A 12 6.56 -3.97 1.49
N PHE A 13 5.66 -4.36 2.41
CA PHE A 13 4.79 -3.42 3.11
C PHE A 13 5.60 -2.39 3.90
N VAL A 14 6.59 -2.85 4.68
CA VAL A 14 7.48 -1.96 5.45
C VAL A 14 8.19 -0.97 4.52
N ARG A 15 8.73 -1.44 3.39
CA ARG A 15 9.42 -0.59 2.44
C ARG A 15 8.51 0.44 1.77
N MET A 16 7.26 0.09 1.48
CA MET A 16 6.26 1.04 0.97
C MET A 16 5.97 2.14 2.00
N ILE A 17 5.81 1.78 3.28
CA ILE A 17 5.61 2.77 4.35
C ILE A 17 6.85 3.65 4.52
N GLN A 18 8.06 3.10 4.45
CA GLN A 18 9.31 3.88 4.47
C GLN A 18 9.38 4.88 3.32
N VAL A 19 9.11 4.46 2.09
CA VAL A 19 9.06 5.37 0.93
C VAL A 19 8.01 6.46 1.12
N ALA A 20 6.86 6.12 1.68
CA ALA A 20 5.80 7.07 1.97
C ALA A 20 6.15 8.07 3.10
N GLN A 21 7.06 7.70 4.02
CA GLN A 21 7.61 8.59 5.03
C GLN A 21 8.73 9.49 4.48
N GLU A 22 9.53 8.98 3.54
CA GLU A 22 10.64 9.70 2.91
C GLU A 22 10.18 10.66 1.80
N ASP A 23 9.20 10.25 0.99
CA ASP A 23 8.59 11.03 -0.08
C ASP A 23 7.19 11.49 0.32
N ARG A 24 7.08 12.78 0.64
CA ARG A 24 5.84 13.44 1.03
C ARG A 24 4.72 13.30 0.00
N THR A 25 5.05 13.28 -1.29
CA THR A 25 4.06 13.10 -2.37
C THR A 25 3.42 11.72 -2.30
N VAL A 26 4.24 10.70 -2.05
CA VAL A 26 3.78 9.32 -1.93
C VAL A 26 3.00 9.13 -0.63
N GLY A 27 3.46 9.73 0.48
CA GLY A 27 2.76 9.75 1.76
C GLY A 27 1.37 10.38 1.69
N ASP A 28 1.24 11.56 1.10
CA ASP A 28 -0.04 12.27 0.98
C ASP A 28 -1.01 11.53 0.07
N LEU A 29 -0.51 10.89 -1.00
CA LEU A 29 -1.30 10.04 -1.89
C LEU A 29 -1.83 8.80 -1.15
N LEU A 30 -0.97 8.08 -0.42
CA LEU A 30 -1.34 6.91 0.37
C LEU A 30 -2.36 7.27 1.45
N ARG A 31 -2.14 8.35 2.21
CA ARG A 31 -3.11 8.82 3.22
C ARG A 31 -4.47 9.13 2.61
N SER A 32 -4.50 9.78 1.44
CA SER A 32 -5.74 10.13 0.75
C SER A 32 -6.52 8.89 0.31
N VAL A 33 -5.83 7.85 -0.15
CA VAL A 33 -6.45 6.58 -0.57
C VAL A 33 -6.90 5.74 0.63
N LEU A 34 -6.08 5.66 1.68
CA LEU A 34 -6.37 4.89 2.88
C LEU A 34 -7.51 5.48 3.72
N GLY A 35 -7.75 6.78 3.63
CA GLY A 35 -8.90 7.45 4.27
C GLY A 35 -10.25 7.24 3.55
N LEU A 36 -10.28 6.55 2.41
CA LEU A 36 -11.52 6.25 1.70
C LEU A 36 -12.28 5.08 2.33
N ALA A 37 -13.61 5.08 2.15
CA ALA A 37 -14.44 3.92 2.47
C ALA A 37 -13.96 2.67 1.69
N PRO A 38 -14.10 1.45 2.24
CA PRO A 38 -13.47 0.24 1.70
C PRO A 38 -13.74 0.00 0.21
N GLU A 39 -15.00 0.20 -0.21
CA GLU A 39 -15.44 0.06 -1.62
C GLU A 39 -14.71 1.03 -2.56
N LYS A 40 -14.50 2.27 -2.12
CA LYS A 40 -13.80 3.32 -2.88
C LYS A 40 -12.29 3.13 -2.83
N ARG A 41 -11.75 2.65 -1.69
CA ARG A 41 -10.33 2.38 -1.50
C ARG A 41 -9.84 1.31 -2.47
N SER A 42 -10.58 0.22 -2.62
CA SER A 42 -10.21 -0.87 -3.54
C SER A 42 -10.08 -0.37 -4.99
N ALA A 43 -11.06 0.40 -5.47
CA ALA A 43 -11.02 0.99 -6.81
C ALA A 43 -9.87 1.99 -6.99
N ALA A 44 -9.62 2.83 -5.98
CA ALA A 44 -8.51 3.79 -5.99
C ALA A 44 -7.13 3.10 -6.02
N LEU A 45 -6.94 2.05 -5.22
CA LEU A 45 -5.71 1.25 -5.19
C LEU A 45 -5.46 0.53 -6.53
N ILE A 46 -6.50 0.02 -7.19
CA ILE A 46 -6.39 -0.59 -8.53
C ILE A 46 -5.92 0.45 -9.56
N ASN A 47 -6.54 1.63 -9.57
CA ASN A 47 -6.15 2.70 -10.50
C ASN A 47 -4.74 3.21 -10.24
N MET A 48 -4.35 3.30 -8.96
CA MET A 48 -3.01 3.68 -8.53
C MET A 48 -1.97 2.64 -8.95
N ALA A 49 -2.24 1.36 -8.71
CA ALA A 49 -1.40 0.24 -9.14
C ALA A 49 -1.16 0.27 -10.65
N ALA A 50 -2.21 0.41 -11.46
CA ALA A 50 -2.10 0.49 -12.92
C ALA A 50 -1.31 1.73 -13.39
N THR A 51 -1.44 2.86 -12.69
CA THR A 51 -0.68 4.08 -13.00
C THR A 51 0.80 3.91 -12.68
N LEU A 52 1.11 3.29 -11.55
CA LEU A 52 2.48 3.04 -11.11
C LEU A 52 3.17 1.99 -11.99
N GLU A 53 2.46 0.95 -12.39
CA GLU A 53 2.94 -0.04 -13.34
C GLU A 53 3.37 0.61 -14.67
N LYS A 54 2.53 1.48 -15.23
CA LYS A 54 2.84 2.24 -16.45
C LYS A 54 4.04 3.18 -16.30
N ARG A 55 4.32 3.63 -15.08
CA ARG A 55 5.47 4.50 -14.76
C ARG A 55 6.74 3.71 -14.44
N GLY A 56 6.71 2.38 -14.53
CA GLY A 56 7.85 1.53 -14.23
C GLY A 56 8.14 1.37 -12.73
N ALA A 57 7.13 1.55 -11.88
CA ALA A 57 7.28 1.30 -10.47
C ALA A 57 7.68 -0.17 -10.22
N PRO A 58 8.49 -0.45 -9.20
CA PRO A 58 8.89 -1.82 -8.91
C PRO A 58 7.69 -2.71 -8.62
N ARG A 59 7.65 -3.91 -9.20
CA ARG A 59 6.53 -4.86 -9.04
C ARG A 59 6.17 -5.13 -7.58
N HIS A 60 7.17 -5.22 -6.70
CA HIS A 60 6.95 -5.42 -5.27
C HIS A 60 6.13 -4.25 -4.67
N PHE A 61 6.38 -3.01 -5.07
CA PHE A 61 5.60 -1.87 -4.62
C PHE A 61 4.12 -1.99 -5.01
N ILE A 62 3.84 -2.46 -6.23
CA ILE A 62 2.48 -2.71 -6.72
C ILE A 62 1.82 -3.84 -5.90
N GLU A 63 2.54 -4.91 -5.61
CA GLU A 63 2.05 -6.03 -4.80
C GLU A 63 1.76 -5.61 -3.33
N ALA A 64 2.45 -4.61 -2.79
CA ALA A 64 2.12 -4.06 -1.47
C ALA A 64 0.80 -3.27 -1.45
N LEU A 65 0.39 -2.66 -2.57
CA LEU A 65 -0.90 -1.97 -2.66
C LEU A 65 -2.09 -2.94 -2.58
N GLU A 66 -1.91 -4.19 -3.01
CA GLU A 66 -2.94 -5.24 -2.85
C GLU A 66 -3.23 -5.52 -1.37
N VAL A 67 -2.22 -5.48 -0.51
CA VAL A 67 -2.38 -5.68 0.94
C VAL A 67 -3.23 -4.58 1.56
N LEU A 68 -3.14 -3.34 1.06
CA LEU A 68 -3.92 -2.20 1.54
C LEU A 68 -5.41 -2.24 1.16
N LYS A 69 -5.84 -3.21 0.34
CA LYS A 69 -7.26 -3.44 0.08
C LYS A 69 -7.96 -4.01 1.31
N GLU A 70 -7.24 -4.75 2.15
CA GLU A 70 -7.76 -5.30 3.41
C GLU A 70 -7.90 -4.18 4.47
N ASP A 71 -9.05 -4.09 5.13
CA ASP A 71 -9.35 -3.03 6.11
C ASP A 71 -8.32 -2.97 7.24
N GLY A 72 -8.00 -4.10 7.86
CA GLY A 72 -7.04 -4.14 8.98
C GLY A 72 -5.62 -3.72 8.58
N ALA A 73 -5.22 -3.99 7.33
CA ALA A 73 -3.92 -3.54 6.83
C ALA A 73 -3.93 -2.04 6.49
N ALA A 74 -5.04 -1.53 5.95
CA ALA A 74 -5.24 -0.13 5.66
C ALA A 74 -5.22 0.73 6.93
N GLU A 75 -5.92 0.31 7.98
CA GLU A 75 -5.93 0.99 9.28
C GLU A 75 -4.52 1.05 9.89
N LYS A 76 -3.82 -0.08 9.91
CA LYS A 76 -2.45 -0.14 10.44
C LYS A 76 -1.47 0.71 9.63
N ALA A 77 -1.61 0.74 8.31
CA ALA A 77 -0.83 1.63 7.45
C ALA A 77 -1.11 3.10 7.76
N LEU A 78 -2.38 3.47 7.96
CA LEU A 78 -2.77 4.83 8.32
C LEU A 78 -2.19 5.26 9.68
N GLU A 79 -2.13 4.35 10.66
CA GLU A 79 -1.51 4.60 11.96
C GLU A 79 0.01 4.84 11.86
N LEU A 80 0.71 4.06 11.04
CA LEU A 80 2.16 4.18 10.84
C LEU A 80 2.55 5.40 10.01
N LEU A 81 1.63 5.91 9.21
CA LEU A 81 1.80 7.11 8.40
C LEU A 81 1.41 8.38 9.16
N LYS A 82 1.16 8.38 10.47
CA LYS A 82 0.87 9.62 11.23
C LYS A 82 2.09 10.53 11.36
#